data_AF-A0A8S1EYI2-F1
#
_entry.id   AF-A0A8S1EYI2-F1
#
_cell.length_a   1.000
_cell.length_b   1.000
_cell.length_c   1.000
_cell.angle_alpha   90.00
_cell.angle_beta   90.00
_cell.angle_gamma   90.00
#
_symmetry.space_group_name_H-M   'P 1'
#
loop_
_entity.id
_entity.type
_entity.pdbx_description
1 polymer ?
#
loop_
_entity_poly.entity_id
_entity_poly.type
_entity_poly.pdbx_seq_one_letter_code
_entity_poly.pdbx_strand_id
1 'polypeptide(L)'
;MRKAQLIKNNKINLLTTYKNSFKGEELIEWLMREKNISWLPIHRKNSNFHEFPIIASSDQFDYESDPDEHEWKFPCFNDSIASPTFSSEFFERSEALEFSQELIDRHVGKQTSKEAGMTFSPDRYYQLVEDDENKPLNANLDDDDTQRRFDIVECNAKLAQLLEDVYIDILDDDNRSIVYQNLQFNANFNNYAQFARQLKYLDLTSSTSSIDERLAFFVNIYNIMLIHMTLKCGPPQSIWQRRKLVNSTYYQIGDHKYALHSVMNGILRGNRKGPGMLWKAFGKHDGRLVLALPQCEPLVHFAVITGSKTTPPLRVYSSKNIYRELRDNAKSTLLFGDKYLRVDIKKNVIHLGKTFKWYCEDFGGTKEKMIQWILEILDDDDSDKKHNLERLYFTGDYSVEYIPFDWSTNGKGHNSKDGKLESEKKTNSL
;
A
#
# COMPACT_ATOMS: atom_id res chain seq x y z
N MET A 1 -0.07 -17.54 16.59
CA MET A 1 -1.53 -17.72 16.85
C MET A 1 -1.97 -19.18 16.96
N ARG A 2 -2.08 -19.98 15.89
CA ARG A 2 -2.55 -21.39 15.99
C ARG A 2 -1.66 -22.27 16.89
N LYS A 3 -0.33 -22.24 16.67
CA LYS A 3 0.64 -22.93 17.53
C LYS A 3 0.62 -22.45 18.99
N ALA A 4 0.26 -21.18 19.21
CA ALA A 4 0.15 -20.55 20.53
C ALA A 4 -1.23 -20.74 21.17
N GLN A 5 -2.11 -21.58 20.59
CA GLN A 5 -3.47 -21.85 21.07
C GLN A 5 -4.36 -20.62 21.29
N LEU A 6 -4.06 -19.50 20.62
CA LEU A 6 -4.87 -18.29 20.71
C LEU A 6 -6.26 -18.45 20.07
N ILE A 7 -6.35 -19.33 19.08
CA ILE A 7 -7.55 -19.51 18.27
C ILE A 7 -8.36 -20.65 18.86
N LYS A 8 -9.56 -20.32 19.34
CA LYS A 8 -10.47 -21.24 20.04
C LYS A 8 -11.93 -20.86 19.80
N ASN A 9 -12.86 -21.72 20.20
CA ASN A 9 -14.27 -21.38 20.21
C ASN A 9 -14.58 -20.54 21.46
N ASN A 10 -14.96 -19.28 21.26
CA ASN A 10 -15.29 -18.36 22.36
C ASN A 10 -16.80 -18.27 22.54
N LYS A 11 -17.30 -18.77 23.68
CA LYS A 11 -18.71 -18.65 24.06
C LYS A 11 -18.94 -17.25 24.66
N ILE A 12 -19.77 -16.45 24.01
CA ILE A 12 -20.04 -15.06 24.40
C ILE A 12 -21.24 -14.97 25.34
N ASN A 13 -22.29 -15.72 25.02
CA ASN A 13 -23.47 -15.85 25.85
C ASN A 13 -24.12 -17.23 25.62
N LEU A 14 -25.29 -17.47 26.21
CA LEU A 14 -25.99 -18.76 26.09
C LEU A 14 -26.35 -19.14 24.64
N LEU A 15 -26.49 -18.16 23.75
CA LEU A 15 -26.96 -18.34 22.37
C LEU A 15 -25.86 -18.13 21.31
N THR A 16 -24.72 -17.53 21.68
CA THR A 16 -23.70 -17.09 20.72
C THR A 16 -22.34 -17.67 21.07
N THR A 17 -21.77 -18.43 20.12
CA THR A 17 -20.40 -18.93 20.18
C THR A 17 -19.68 -18.51 18.91
N TYR A 18 -18.56 -17.80 19.06
CA TYR A 18 -17.68 -17.46 17.95
C TYR A 18 -16.66 -18.58 17.75
N LYS A 19 -16.81 -19.34 16.66
CA LYS A 19 -15.89 -20.43 16.33
C LYS A 19 -14.57 -19.91 15.77
N ASN A 20 -13.48 -20.65 15.95
CA ASN A 20 -12.15 -20.33 15.41
C ASN A 20 -11.75 -18.85 15.62
N SER A 21 -11.97 -18.34 16.83
CA SER A 21 -11.83 -16.92 17.15
C SER A 21 -10.80 -16.67 18.26
N PHE A 22 -10.40 -15.40 18.40
CA PHE A 22 -9.54 -14.90 19.47
C PHE A 22 -10.09 -13.57 19.97
N LYS A 23 -9.86 -13.23 21.25
CA LYS A 23 -10.17 -11.90 21.78
C LYS A 23 -9.01 -10.95 21.46
N GLY A 24 -9.30 -9.69 21.11
CA GLY A 24 -8.29 -8.70 20.80
C GLY A 24 -7.26 -8.53 21.92
N GLU A 25 -7.71 -8.49 23.18
CA GLU A 25 -6.82 -8.40 24.34
C GLU A 25 -5.89 -9.61 24.46
N GLU A 26 -6.37 -10.83 24.18
CA GLU A 26 -5.53 -12.03 24.21
C GLU A 26 -4.43 -11.98 23.15
N LEU A 27 -4.72 -11.39 21.98
CA LEU A 27 -3.73 -11.12 20.94
C LEU A 27 -2.69 -10.10 21.41
N ILE A 28 -3.11 -8.99 22.02
CA ILE A 28 -2.19 -7.99 22.58
C ILE A 28 -1.28 -8.63 23.64
N GLU A 29 -1.86 -9.30 24.63
CA GLU A 29 -1.09 -9.94 25.70
C GLU A 29 -0.07 -10.94 25.15
N TRP A 30 -0.46 -11.75 24.16
CA TRP A 30 0.45 -12.69 23.53
C TRP A 30 1.60 -12.00 22.80
N LEU A 31 1.32 -10.92 22.05
CA LEU A 31 2.36 -10.16 21.36
C LEU A 31 3.35 -9.53 22.33
N MET A 32 2.84 -8.94 23.40
CA MET A 32 3.65 -8.35 24.47
C MET A 32 4.54 -9.41 25.15
N ARG A 33 4.02 -10.63 25.35
CA ARG A 33 4.79 -11.75 25.93
C ARG A 33 5.86 -12.29 24.99
N GLU A 34 5.53 -12.53 23.72
CA GLU A 34 6.50 -13.03 22.72
C GLU A 34 7.62 -12.02 22.43
N LYS A 35 7.34 -10.72 22.62
CA LYS A 35 8.30 -9.62 22.44
C LYS A 35 8.96 -9.14 23.73
N ASN A 36 8.81 -9.89 24.81
CA ASN A 36 9.54 -9.75 26.08
C ASN A 36 9.30 -8.42 26.82
N ILE A 37 8.04 -8.06 27.07
CA ILE A 37 7.68 -7.08 28.12
C ILE A 37 6.99 -7.77 29.30
N SER A 38 7.54 -7.56 30.50
CA SER A 38 6.88 -7.85 31.77
C SER A 38 5.73 -6.87 32.01
N TRP A 39 4.49 -7.35 31.98
CA TRP A 39 3.33 -6.59 32.42
C TRP A 39 3.23 -6.68 33.95
N LEU A 40 3.27 -5.55 34.67
CA LEU A 40 2.69 -5.48 36.01
C LEU A 40 1.22 -5.09 35.88
N PRO A 41 0.27 -5.88 36.42
CA PRO A 41 -1.14 -5.56 36.31
C PRO A 41 -1.55 -4.32 37.09
N ILE A 42 -2.33 -3.46 36.43
CA ILE A 42 -3.14 -2.44 37.10
C ILE A 42 -4.20 -3.18 37.92
N HIS A 43 -3.89 -3.47 39.19
CA HIS A 43 -4.87 -3.98 40.14
C HIS A 43 -5.87 -2.89 40.50
N ARG A 44 -7.14 -3.29 40.49
CA ARG A 44 -8.30 -2.57 41.03
C ARG A 44 -7.97 -1.93 42.38
N LYS A 45 -8.18 -0.61 42.48
CA LYS A 45 -8.23 0.13 43.74
C LYS A 45 -9.26 -0.52 44.68
N ASN A 46 -8.83 -0.88 45.88
CA ASN A 46 -9.65 -0.83 47.09
C ASN A 46 -8.75 -0.59 48.32
N SER A 47 -9.01 0.56 48.95
CA SER A 47 -8.98 0.87 50.40
C SER A 47 -7.89 0.26 51.32
N ASN A 48 -6.96 1.10 51.81
CA ASN A 48 -6.94 1.63 53.20
C ASN A 48 -5.58 2.28 53.59
N PHE A 49 -5.67 3.50 54.14
CA PHE A 49 -4.81 4.20 55.11
C PHE A 49 -3.27 4.18 55.01
N HIS A 50 -2.61 5.34 54.82
CA HIS A 50 -2.24 6.28 55.91
C HIS A 50 -1.64 7.61 55.36
N GLU A 51 -1.74 8.64 56.21
CA GLU A 51 -1.49 10.08 56.16
C GLU A 51 -0.17 10.67 55.55
N PHE A 52 -0.36 11.77 54.77
CA PHE A 52 0.31 13.11 54.71
C PHE A 52 1.85 13.31 54.79
N PRO A 53 2.44 14.48 54.36
CA PRO A 53 1.86 15.76 53.92
C PRO A 53 2.32 16.27 52.51
N ILE A 54 1.45 16.93 51.74
CA ILE A 54 1.36 18.40 51.50
C ILE A 54 2.71 19.12 51.32
N ILE A 55 3.02 19.47 50.06
CA ILE A 55 3.59 20.78 49.70
C ILE A 55 2.83 21.30 48.48
N ALA A 56 2.29 22.51 48.64
CA ALA A 56 1.55 23.26 47.64
C ALA A 56 2.46 24.32 46.99
N SER A 57 2.26 24.53 45.69
CA SER A 57 2.42 25.81 44.98
C SER A 57 1.77 25.59 43.61
N SER A 58 0.48 25.88 43.42
CA SER A 58 -0.08 27.20 43.06
C SER A 58 0.75 27.92 42.00
N ASP A 59 0.27 27.90 40.76
CA ASP A 59 0.07 29.12 39.96
C ASP A 59 -1.08 28.88 38.98
N GLN A 60 -2.12 29.71 39.12
CA GLN A 60 -3.22 29.92 38.17
C GLN A 60 -2.82 31.05 37.21
N PHE A 61 -3.31 31.02 35.96
CA PHE A 61 -3.79 32.13 35.12
C PHE A 61 -4.13 31.48 33.75
N ASP A 62 -5.39 31.20 33.44
CA ASP A 62 -6.48 32.05 32.90
C ASP A 62 -6.52 32.13 31.36
N TYR A 63 -7.67 31.63 30.84
CA TYR A 63 -8.44 31.87 29.61
C TYR A 63 -7.83 32.69 28.44
N GLU A 64 -7.90 32.13 27.21
CA GLU A 64 -8.87 32.54 26.16
C GLU A 64 -8.76 31.69 24.86
N SER A 65 -9.94 31.39 24.29
CA SER A 65 -10.40 31.10 22.90
C SER A 65 -9.37 31.19 21.75
N ASP A 66 -9.39 30.44 20.63
CA ASP A 66 -10.47 29.86 19.80
C ASP A 66 -9.82 28.86 18.76
N PRO A 67 -10.41 28.47 17.59
CA PRO A 67 -10.52 27.08 17.11
C PRO A 67 -9.48 26.69 16.03
N ASP A 68 -9.56 25.42 15.59
CA ASP A 68 -9.11 24.85 14.29
C ASP A 68 -8.11 23.67 14.32
N GLU A 69 -8.50 22.68 13.51
CA GLU A 69 -7.70 21.72 12.73
C GLU A 69 -6.68 20.82 13.46
N HIS A 70 -7.12 19.58 13.74
CA HIS A 70 -6.21 18.47 14.05
C HIS A 70 -5.54 17.93 12.76
N GLU A 71 -4.50 18.62 12.30
CA GLU A 71 -3.45 18.02 11.48
C GLU A 71 -2.53 17.16 12.35
N TRP A 72 -2.49 15.85 12.06
CA TRP A 72 -1.49 14.94 12.62
C TRP A 72 -0.10 15.28 12.06
N LYS A 73 0.65 16.10 12.79
CA LYS A 73 2.08 16.36 12.55
C LYS A 73 2.90 15.12 12.95
N PHE A 74 3.44 14.42 11.95
CA PHE A 74 4.58 13.52 12.16
C PHE A 74 5.87 14.35 12.21
N PRO A 75 6.66 14.35 13.30
CA PRO A 75 7.92 15.06 13.34
C PRO A 75 8.97 14.32 12.48
N CYS A 76 9.61 15.07 11.59
CA CYS A 76 10.90 14.70 11.01
C CYS A 76 11.94 14.70 12.13
N PHE A 77 12.49 13.53 12.47
CA PHE A 77 13.61 13.44 13.41
C PHE A 77 14.85 14.07 12.80
N ASN A 78 15.46 14.99 13.54
CA ASN A 78 16.84 15.41 13.36
C ASN A 78 17.48 15.35 14.75
N ASP A 79 18.42 14.43 14.98
CA ASP A 79 19.28 14.46 16.16
C ASP A 79 20.65 13.93 15.79
N SER A 80 21.59 14.87 15.64
CA SER A 80 23.00 14.58 15.61
C SER A 80 23.54 14.62 17.04
N ILE A 81 24.32 13.58 17.37
CA ILE A 81 25.31 13.46 18.45
C ILE A 81 24.75 13.10 19.84
N ALA A 82 24.69 11.79 20.13
CA ALA A 82 25.64 11.13 21.04
C ALA A 82 25.15 9.70 21.33
N SER A 83 25.97 8.70 21.00
CA SER A 83 25.86 7.36 21.60
C SER A 83 26.87 7.29 22.75
N PRO A 84 26.55 6.59 23.85
CA PRO A 84 26.89 5.17 23.84
C PRO A 84 25.88 4.23 24.53
N THR A 85 25.63 3.09 23.87
CA THR A 85 25.44 1.72 24.41
C THR A 85 24.46 1.48 25.56
N PHE A 86 23.28 0.89 25.29
CA PHE A 86 22.97 -0.55 25.47
C PHE A 86 21.52 -0.81 25.02
N SER A 87 21.32 -1.84 24.20
CA SER A 87 20.04 -2.22 23.61
C SER A 87 19.17 -3.04 24.58
N SER A 88 17.94 -2.58 24.81
CA SER A 88 16.79 -3.45 25.03
C SER A 88 15.59 -2.82 24.33
N GLU A 89 15.25 -3.33 23.15
CA GLU A 89 14.03 -2.96 22.42
C GLU A 89 12.82 -3.36 23.26
N PHE A 90 12.20 -2.40 23.96
CA PHE A 90 10.93 -2.60 24.65
C PHE A 90 9.79 -2.49 23.63
N PHE A 91 9.01 -3.56 23.45
CA PHE A 91 7.84 -3.59 22.56
C PHE A 91 6.58 -3.04 23.24
N GLU A 92 6.19 -1.80 22.96
CA GLU A 92 5.12 -1.11 23.69
C GLU A 92 3.70 -1.63 23.35
N ARG A 93 2.72 -1.38 24.25
CA ARG A 93 1.32 -1.76 24.02
C ARG A 93 0.70 -1.04 22.81
N SER A 94 1.15 0.18 22.52
CA SER A 94 0.84 0.94 21.30
C SER A 94 1.25 0.16 20.04
N GLU A 95 2.45 -0.41 20.02
CA GLU A 95 2.95 -1.23 18.91
C GLU A 95 2.15 -2.54 18.77
N ALA A 96 1.72 -3.15 19.88
CA ALA A 96 0.85 -4.32 19.86
C ALA A 96 -0.55 -4.01 19.26
N LEU A 97 -1.08 -2.81 19.49
CA LEU A 97 -2.32 -2.33 18.89
C LEU A 97 -2.18 -2.12 17.39
N GLU A 98 -1.10 -1.45 16.96
CA GLU A 98 -0.81 -1.24 15.53
C GLU A 98 -0.57 -2.57 14.80
N PHE A 99 0.12 -3.51 15.44
CA PHE A 99 0.29 -4.86 14.91
C PHE A 99 -1.03 -5.56 14.69
N SER A 100 -1.90 -5.47 15.69
CA SER A 100 -3.19 -6.11 15.64
C SER A 100 -4.05 -5.49 14.54
N GLN A 101 -4.01 -4.16 14.37
CA GLN A 101 -4.61 -3.50 13.22
C GLN A 101 -4.06 -4.02 11.89
N GLU A 102 -2.74 -4.16 11.76
CA GLU A 102 -2.12 -4.65 10.52
C GLU A 102 -2.54 -6.09 10.19
N LEU A 103 -2.73 -6.97 11.18
CA LEU A 103 -3.26 -8.31 10.95
C LEU A 103 -4.69 -8.29 10.41
N ILE A 104 -5.54 -7.38 10.91
CA ILE A 104 -6.90 -7.19 10.40
C ILE A 104 -6.86 -6.64 8.97
N ASP A 105 -5.99 -5.67 8.70
CA ASP A 105 -5.82 -5.11 7.36
C ASP A 105 -5.34 -6.15 6.34
N ARG A 106 -4.53 -7.12 6.78
CA ARG A 106 -4.07 -8.26 5.98
C ARG A 106 -5.08 -9.42 5.92
N HIS A 107 -6.30 -9.21 6.42
CA HIS A 107 -7.39 -10.20 6.44
C HIS A 107 -7.08 -11.50 7.19
N VAL A 108 -6.19 -11.45 8.18
CA VAL A 108 -5.89 -12.61 9.04
C VAL A 108 -7.08 -12.91 9.96
N GLY A 109 -7.81 -11.89 10.40
CA GLY A 109 -9.03 -12.03 11.20
C GLY A 109 -10.12 -11.05 10.79
N LYS A 110 -11.38 -11.46 10.98
CA LYS A 110 -12.59 -10.68 10.74
C LYS A 110 -13.34 -10.50 12.05
N GLN A 111 -13.77 -9.28 12.33
CA GLN A 111 -14.51 -8.96 13.55
C GLN A 111 -15.88 -9.68 13.56
N THR A 112 -16.28 -10.23 14.71
CA THR A 112 -17.49 -11.08 14.83
C THR A 112 -18.75 -10.33 15.32
N SER A 113 -18.66 -9.06 15.71
CA SER A 113 -19.81 -8.27 16.20
C SER A 113 -20.52 -7.47 15.09
N LYS A 114 -21.79 -7.13 15.32
CA LYS A 114 -22.65 -6.39 14.37
C LYS A 114 -22.18 -4.95 14.10
N GLU A 115 -21.49 -4.33 15.05
CA GLU A 115 -20.82 -3.05 14.85
C GLU A 115 -19.46 -3.31 14.19
N ALA A 116 -19.44 -3.46 12.87
CA ALA A 116 -18.20 -3.55 12.12
C ALA A 116 -17.45 -2.21 12.25
N GLY A 117 -16.40 -2.18 13.08
CA GLY A 117 -15.48 -1.04 13.11
C GLY A 117 -14.28 -1.36 12.23
N MET A 118 -13.76 -0.36 11.52
CA MET A 118 -12.55 -0.51 10.69
C MET A 118 -11.28 -0.58 11.55
N THR A 119 -11.37 -0.14 12.80
CA THR A 119 -10.28 -0.12 13.77
C THR A 119 -10.30 -1.34 14.67
N PHE A 120 -9.12 -1.92 14.90
CA PHE A 120 -8.89 -2.96 15.88
C PHE A 120 -9.19 -2.45 17.29
N SER A 121 -9.80 -3.30 18.12
CA SER A 121 -10.08 -3.01 19.52
C SER A 121 -9.81 -4.25 20.38
N PRO A 122 -9.13 -4.10 21.53
CA PRO A 122 -8.85 -5.20 22.44
C PRO A 122 -10.11 -5.89 22.98
N ASP A 123 -11.21 -5.14 23.10
CA ASP A 123 -12.45 -5.65 23.69
C ASP A 123 -13.28 -6.52 22.74
N ARG A 124 -12.86 -6.61 21.47
CA ARG A 124 -13.60 -7.29 20.42
C ARG A 124 -13.09 -8.71 20.18
N TYR A 125 -13.96 -9.53 19.61
CA TYR A 125 -13.60 -10.85 19.12
C TYR A 125 -13.39 -10.81 17.61
N TYR A 126 -12.40 -11.60 17.18
CA TYR A 126 -12.01 -11.74 15.80
C TYR A 126 -12.01 -13.23 15.45
N GLN A 127 -12.76 -13.59 14.42
CA GLN A 127 -12.74 -14.92 13.85
C GLN A 127 -11.64 -14.97 12.80
N LEU A 128 -10.82 -16.01 12.84
CA LEU A 128 -9.84 -16.23 11.79
C LEU A 128 -10.60 -16.43 10.47
N VAL A 129 -10.21 -15.71 9.44
CA VAL A 129 -10.84 -15.87 8.12
C VAL A 129 -10.39 -17.21 7.54
N GLU A 130 -11.34 -18.11 7.29
CA GLU A 130 -11.11 -19.40 6.62
C GLU A 130 -10.94 -19.18 5.10
N ASP A 131 -10.23 -20.08 4.43
CA ASP A 131 -9.72 -19.90 3.06
C ASP A 131 -10.78 -19.59 1.99
N ASP A 132 -12.05 -19.94 2.23
CA ASP A 132 -13.16 -19.74 1.28
C ASP A 132 -13.56 -18.26 1.09
N GLU A 133 -13.42 -17.39 2.10
CA GLU A 133 -13.62 -15.93 1.93
C GLU A 133 -12.38 -15.23 1.30
N ASN A 134 -11.26 -15.95 1.14
CA ASN A 134 -9.99 -15.51 0.56
C ASN A 134 -9.75 -16.06 -0.85
N LYS A 135 -10.83 -16.29 -1.62
CA LYS A 135 -10.74 -16.80 -3.00
C LYS A 135 -10.00 -15.79 -3.90
N PRO A 136 -8.91 -16.20 -4.58
CA PRO A 136 -8.22 -15.34 -5.52
C PRO A 136 -9.15 -14.84 -6.63
N LEU A 137 -8.92 -13.60 -7.08
CA LEU A 137 -9.75 -12.95 -8.09
C LEU A 137 -9.66 -13.63 -9.47
N ASN A 138 -8.58 -14.37 -9.70
CA ASN A 138 -8.34 -15.22 -10.87
C ASN A 138 -8.52 -16.73 -10.58
N ALA A 139 -9.27 -17.10 -9.54
CA ALA A 139 -9.49 -18.52 -9.25
C ALA A 139 -10.29 -19.24 -10.36
N ASN A 140 -9.96 -20.51 -10.60
CA ASN A 140 -10.72 -21.38 -11.49
C ASN A 140 -12.00 -21.88 -10.82
N LEU A 141 -13.02 -22.14 -11.64
CA LEU A 141 -14.23 -22.86 -11.20
C LEU A 141 -14.04 -24.37 -11.33
N ASP A 142 -13.22 -24.80 -12.29
CA ASP A 142 -12.87 -26.19 -12.56
C ASP A 142 -11.35 -26.35 -12.37
N ASP A 143 -10.93 -26.86 -11.22
CA ASP A 143 -9.52 -27.18 -10.96
C ASP A 143 -9.17 -28.50 -11.66
N ASP A 144 -8.65 -28.41 -12.87
CA ASP A 144 -7.97 -29.53 -13.53
C ASP A 144 -6.48 -29.48 -13.19
N ASP A 145 -6.05 -30.28 -12.22
CA ASP A 145 -4.64 -30.39 -11.81
C ASP A 145 -3.73 -31.03 -12.88
N THR A 146 -4.27 -31.45 -14.02
CA THR A 146 -3.49 -32.08 -15.10
C THR A 146 -2.87 -31.08 -16.10
N GLN A 147 -3.14 -29.79 -15.96
CA GLN A 147 -2.65 -28.79 -16.90
C GLN A 147 -1.14 -28.55 -16.78
N ARG A 148 -0.46 -28.50 -17.93
CA ARG A 148 1.00 -28.34 -18.03
C ARG A 148 1.44 -26.97 -17.49
N ARG A 149 2.49 -26.96 -16.65
CA ARG A 149 3.19 -25.74 -16.22
C ARG A 149 3.90 -25.07 -17.41
N PHE A 150 3.86 -23.75 -17.46
CA PHE A 150 4.54 -22.92 -18.46
C PHE A 150 5.49 -21.94 -17.79
N ASP A 151 6.47 -21.43 -18.55
CA ASP A 151 7.50 -20.54 -18.01
C ASP A 151 7.14 -19.05 -18.14
N ILE A 152 7.92 -18.21 -17.46
CA ILE A 152 7.69 -16.77 -17.40
C ILE A 152 7.91 -16.05 -18.73
N VAL A 153 8.74 -16.58 -19.63
CA VAL A 153 9.03 -15.96 -20.93
C VAL A 153 7.82 -16.09 -21.84
N GLU A 154 7.26 -17.31 -21.94
CA GLU A 154 5.99 -17.54 -22.66
C GLU A 154 4.86 -16.72 -22.03
N CYS A 155 4.80 -16.69 -20.69
CA CYS A 155 3.82 -15.90 -19.96
C CYS A 155 3.89 -14.41 -20.30
N ASN A 156 5.08 -13.81 -20.28
CA ASN A 156 5.26 -12.38 -20.54
C ASN A 156 4.92 -12.02 -21.98
N ALA A 157 5.29 -12.85 -22.96
CA ALA A 157 4.91 -12.63 -24.34
C ALA A 157 3.38 -12.62 -24.51
N LYS A 158 2.69 -13.59 -23.89
CA LYS A 158 1.22 -13.66 -23.98
C LYS A 158 0.52 -12.55 -23.20
N LEU A 159 1.02 -12.25 -22.00
CA LEU A 159 0.49 -11.18 -21.15
C LEU A 159 0.62 -9.83 -21.83
N ALA A 160 1.78 -9.52 -22.43
CA ALA A 160 2.01 -8.25 -23.11
C ALA A 160 0.98 -8.02 -24.23
N GLN A 161 0.78 -9.02 -25.12
CA GLN A 161 -0.22 -8.95 -26.17
C GLN A 161 -1.63 -8.68 -25.62
N LEU A 162 -2.05 -9.46 -24.61
CA LEU A 162 -3.39 -9.30 -24.02
C LEU A 162 -3.57 -7.95 -23.35
N LEU A 163 -2.52 -7.40 -22.72
CA LEU A 163 -2.59 -6.09 -22.07
C LEU A 163 -2.61 -4.95 -23.09
N GLU A 164 -1.89 -5.06 -24.20
CA GLU A 164 -1.96 -4.07 -25.29
C GLU A 164 -3.39 -3.96 -25.82
N ASP A 165 -4.02 -5.11 -26.13
CA ASP A 165 -5.41 -5.16 -26.59
C ASP A 165 -6.38 -4.55 -25.56
N VAL A 166 -6.21 -4.85 -24.27
CA VAL A 166 -7.03 -4.28 -23.19
C VAL A 166 -6.82 -2.77 -23.09
N TYR A 167 -5.57 -2.30 -23.12
CA TYR A 167 -5.24 -0.90 -22.92
C TYR A 167 -5.72 0.00 -24.06
N ILE A 168 -5.72 -0.49 -25.29
CA ILE A 168 -6.32 0.20 -26.45
C ILE A 168 -7.79 0.55 -26.18
N ASP A 169 -8.52 -0.35 -25.50
CA ASP A 169 -9.96 -0.17 -25.28
C ASP A 169 -10.29 0.74 -24.09
N ILE A 170 -9.41 0.80 -23.08
CA ILE A 170 -9.78 1.36 -21.76
C ILE A 170 -8.98 2.59 -21.35
N LEU A 171 -7.85 2.88 -21.99
CA LEU A 171 -7.00 4.01 -21.60
C LEU A 171 -7.41 5.30 -22.29
N ASP A 172 -7.33 6.39 -21.52
CA ASP A 172 -7.64 7.75 -21.96
C ASP A 172 -6.74 8.75 -21.22
N ASP A 173 -6.79 10.03 -21.58
CA ASP A 173 -5.97 11.12 -21.03
C ASP A 173 -4.48 10.77 -21.01
N ASP A 174 -3.89 10.47 -22.17
CA ASP A 174 -2.49 10.05 -22.33
C ASP A 174 -2.10 8.88 -21.41
N ASN A 175 -2.97 7.87 -21.39
CA ASN A 175 -2.83 6.65 -20.58
C ASN A 175 -2.87 6.86 -19.06
N ARG A 176 -3.39 7.99 -18.56
CA ARG A 176 -3.47 8.28 -17.12
C ARG A 176 -4.85 8.00 -16.53
N SER A 177 -5.88 7.94 -17.36
CA SER A 177 -7.26 7.64 -16.97
C SER A 177 -7.73 6.30 -17.53
N ILE A 178 -8.67 5.68 -16.84
CA ILE A 178 -9.19 4.34 -17.16
C ILE A 178 -10.70 4.39 -17.31
N VAL A 179 -11.23 3.97 -18.45
CA VAL A 179 -12.65 3.87 -18.72
C VAL A 179 -13.16 2.51 -18.21
N TYR A 180 -13.88 2.52 -17.09
CA TYR A 180 -14.45 1.30 -16.51
C TYR A 180 -15.82 0.93 -17.09
N GLN A 181 -16.45 1.84 -17.84
CA GLN A 181 -17.76 1.63 -18.42
C GLN A 181 -17.73 0.38 -19.32
N ASN A 182 -18.64 -0.57 -19.05
CA ASN A 182 -18.78 -1.83 -19.78
C ASN A 182 -17.54 -2.74 -19.80
N LEU A 183 -16.51 -2.48 -18.98
CA LEU A 183 -15.29 -3.31 -18.94
C LEU A 183 -15.59 -4.79 -18.64
N GLN A 184 -16.63 -5.08 -17.83
CA GLN A 184 -17.09 -6.45 -17.56
C GLN A 184 -17.60 -7.21 -18.80
N PHE A 185 -17.98 -6.49 -19.85
CA PHE A 185 -18.45 -7.04 -21.12
C PHE A 185 -17.42 -6.92 -22.25
N ASN A 186 -16.27 -6.29 -21.97
CA ASN A 186 -15.21 -6.10 -22.96
C ASN A 186 -14.54 -7.44 -23.29
N ALA A 187 -14.42 -7.75 -24.59
CA ALA A 187 -13.89 -9.03 -25.06
C ALA A 187 -12.39 -9.20 -24.72
N ASN A 188 -11.58 -8.16 -24.91
CA ASN A 188 -10.15 -8.19 -24.63
C ASN A 188 -9.87 -8.39 -23.14
N PHE A 189 -10.62 -7.71 -22.27
CA PHE A 189 -10.53 -7.88 -20.83
C PHE A 189 -10.98 -9.28 -20.40
N ASN A 190 -12.04 -9.83 -21.00
CA ASN A 190 -12.47 -11.19 -20.73
C ASN A 190 -11.45 -12.24 -21.18
N ASN A 191 -10.78 -12.03 -22.32
CA ASN A 191 -9.66 -12.87 -22.77
C ASN A 191 -8.49 -12.81 -21.77
N TYR A 192 -8.13 -11.60 -21.32
CA TYR A 192 -7.15 -11.42 -20.25
C TYR A 192 -7.57 -12.14 -18.96
N ALA A 193 -8.82 -12.00 -18.52
CA ALA A 193 -9.31 -12.61 -17.28
C ALA A 193 -9.31 -14.15 -17.35
N GLN A 194 -9.54 -14.71 -18.54
CA GLN A 194 -9.37 -16.15 -18.81
C GLN A 194 -7.90 -16.58 -18.80
N PHE A 195 -6.98 -15.74 -19.29
CA PHE A 195 -5.55 -16.02 -19.18
C PHE A 195 -5.05 -15.90 -17.74
N ALA A 196 -5.50 -14.89 -16.99
CA ALA A 196 -5.12 -14.66 -15.61
C ALA A 196 -5.39 -15.89 -14.72
N ARG A 197 -6.43 -16.65 -15.03
CA ARG A 197 -6.76 -17.95 -14.41
C ARG A 197 -5.66 -19.01 -14.55
N GLN A 198 -4.94 -19.00 -15.66
CA GLN A 198 -3.86 -19.94 -15.94
C GLN A 198 -2.58 -19.62 -15.17
N LEU A 199 -2.46 -18.43 -14.56
CA LEU A 199 -1.27 -18.02 -13.79
C LEU A 199 -0.96 -18.96 -12.62
N LYS A 200 -1.91 -19.77 -12.14
CA LYS A 200 -1.62 -20.82 -11.14
C LYS A 200 -0.67 -21.91 -11.64
N TYR A 201 -0.56 -22.10 -12.96
CA TYR A 201 0.37 -23.07 -13.58
C TYR A 201 1.70 -22.43 -13.99
N LEU A 202 1.91 -21.15 -13.70
CA LEU A 202 3.15 -20.45 -14.01
C LEU A 202 4.28 -20.90 -13.07
N ASP A 203 5.40 -21.32 -13.66
CA ASP A 203 6.65 -21.53 -12.92
C ASP A 203 7.50 -20.25 -12.92
N LEU A 204 7.57 -19.58 -11.76
CA LEU A 204 8.38 -18.38 -11.55
C LEU A 204 9.82 -18.69 -11.09
N THR A 205 10.14 -19.95 -10.84
CA THR A 205 11.43 -20.41 -10.28
C THR A 205 12.31 -21.11 -11.30
N SER A 206 11.84 -21.23 -12.54
CA SER A 206 12.60 -21.79 -13.66
C SER A 206 13.89 -21.02 -13.94
N SER A 207 14.84 -21.67 -14.62
CA SER A 207 16.08 -21.02 -15.07
C SER A 207 15.86 -19.85 -16.03
N THR A 208 14.67 -19.75 -16.64
CA THR A 208 14.28 -18.65 -17.54
C THR A 208 13.78 -17.41 -16.79
N SER A 209 13.61 -17.49 -15.47
CA SER A 209 13.23 -16.39 -14.58
C SER A 209 14.41 -15.45 -14.31
N SER A 210 14.76 -14.63 -15.30
CA SER A 210 15.70 -13.52 -15.10
C SER A 210 15.07 -12.43 -14.23
N ILE A 211 15.90 -11.52 -13.69
CA ILE A 211 15.41 -10.34 -12.96
C ILE A 211 14.48 -9.51 -13.84
N ASP A 212 14.82 -9.34 -15.11
CA ASP A 212 14.09 -8.49 -16.05
C ASP A 212 12.74 -9.11 -16.43
N GLU A 213 12.69 -10.44 -16.57
CA GLU A 213 11.43 -11.18 -16.76
C GLU A 213 10.49 -11.01 -15.56
N ARG A 214 11.03 -11.16 -14.33
CA ARG A 214 10.23 -10.96 -13.11
C ARG A 214 9.76 -9.50 -12.98
N LEU A 215 10.64 -8.54 -13.26
CA LEU A 215 10.32 -7.12 -13.18
C LEU A 215 9.19 -6.74 -14.13
N ALA A 216 9.31 -7.12 -15.42
CA ALA A 216 8.26 -6.88 -16.40
C ALA A 216 6.94 -7.58 -16.03
N PHE A 217 7.01 -8.85 -15.63
CA PHE A 217 5.83 -9.62 -15.22
C PHE A 217 5.10 -8.97 -14.06
N PHE A 218 5.80 -8.68 -12.96
CA PHE A 218 5.16 -8.18 -11.74
C PHE A 218 4.67 -6.74 -11.87
N VAL A 219 5.34 -5.87 -12.65
CA VAL A 219 4.83 -4.53 -12.96
C VAL A 219 3.53 -4.62 -13.77
N ASN A 220 3.52 -5.42 -14.84
CA ASN A 220 2.34 -5.63 -15.67
C ASN A 220 1.18 -6.23 -14.86
N ILE A 221 1.44 -7.28 -14.07
CA ILE A 221 0.46 -7.93 -13.19
C ILE A 221 -0.08 -6.95 -12.16
N TYR A 222 0.77 -6.17 -11.50
CA TYR A 222 0.33 -5.19 -10.50
C TYR A 222 -0.71 -4.24 -11.11
N ASN A 223 -0.40 -3.70 -12.29
CA ASN A 223 -1.25 -2.73 -12.97
C ASN A 223 -2.61 -3.30 -13.32
N ILE A 224 -2.65 -4.41 -14.07
CA ILE A 224 -3.92 -4.99 -14.49
C ILE A 224 -4.71 -5.60 -13.32
N MET A 225 -4.02 -6.09 -12.28
CA MET A 225 -4.66 -6.59 -11.07
C MET A 225 -5.38 -5.45 -10.33
N LEU A 226 -4.79 -4.25 -10.21
CA LEU A 226 -5.49 -3.12 -9.61
C LEU A 226 -6.73 -2.69 -10.42
N ILE A 227 -6.66 -2.78 -11.75
CA ILE A 227 -7.82 -2.52 -12.63
C ILE A 227 -8.91 -3.55 -12.38
N HIS A 228 -8.57 -4.85 -12.37
CA HIS A 228 -9.53 -5.92 -12.11
C HIS A 228 -10.14 -5.81 -10.71
N MET A 229 -9.34 -5.45 -9.70
CA MET A 229 -9.80 -5.20 -8.34
C MET A 229 -10.78 -4.03 -8.28
N THR A 230 -10.49 -2.93 -8.95
CA THR A 230 -11.36 -1.74 -9.02
C THR A 230 -12.66 -2.04 -9.75
N LEU A 231 -12.61 -2.81 -10.85
CA LEU A 231 -13.80 -3.27 -11.56
C LEU A 231 -14.73 -4.09 -10.65
N LYS A 232 -14.15 -4.99 -9.83
CA LYS A 232 -14.92 -5.92 -8.99
C LYS A 232 -15.41 -5.31 -7.69
N CYS A 233 -14.59 -4.49 -7.05
CA CYS A 233 -14.85 -3.94 -5.71
C CYS A 233 -15.33 -2.48 -5.74
N GLY A 234 -15.23 -1.82 -6.89
CA GLY A 234 -15.37 -0.37 -7.02
C GLY A 234 -14.10 0.38 -6.57
N PRO A 235 -14.01 1.68 -6.90
CA PRO A 235 -12.90 2.52 -6.45
C PRO A 235 -13.01 2.77 -4.94
N PRO A 236 -11.89 2.69 -4.19
CA PRO A 236 -11.91 2.94 -2.75
C PRO A 236 -12.26 4.39 -2.46
N GLN A 237 -13.20 4.61 -1.54
CA GLN A 237 -13.67 5.94 -1.12
C GLN A 237 -12.94 6.48 0.11
N SER A 238 -12.07 5.67 0.74
CA SER A 238 -11.27 6.07 1.90
C SER A 238 -9.92 5.38 1.93
N ILE A 239 -9.00 5.91 2.74
CA ILE A 239 -7.67 5.33 2.94
C ILE A 239 -7.74 3.88 3.46
N TRP A 240 -8.71 3.59 4.32
CA TRP A 240 -8.94 2.27 4.89
C TRP A 240 -9.46 1.28 3.85
N GLN A 241 -10.42 1.69 3.02
CA GLN A 241 -10.89 0.86 1.91
C GLN A 241 -9.76 0.56 0.93
N ARG A 242 -8.90 1.55 0.64
CA ARG A 242 -7.73 1.37 -0.21
C ARG A 242 -6.74 0.37 0.41
N ARG A 243 -6.43 0.52 1.70
CA ARG A 243 -5.54 -0.37 2.44
C ARG A 243 -6.06 -1.81 2.46
N LYS A 244 -7.37 -2.00 2.72
CA LYS A 244 -8.03 -3.30 2.63
C LYS A 244 -7.91 -3.88 1.21
N LEU A 245 -8.23 -3.09 0.19
CA LEU A 245 -8.17 -3.53 -1.21
C LEU A 245 -6.77 -4.06 -1.57
N VAL A 246 -5.71 -3.29 -1.29
CA VAL A 246 -4.33 -3.68 -1.65
C VAL A 246 -3.73 -4.81 -0.80
N ASN A 247 -4.32 -5.10 0.37
CA ASN A 247 -3.81 -6.10 1.32
C ASN A 247 -4.62 -7.40 1.35
N SER A 248 -5.90 -7.35 0.99
CA SER A 248 -6.86 -8.45 1.18
C SER A 248 -7.43 -9.01 -0.13
N THR A 249 -7.00 -8.52 -1.30
CA THR A 249 -7.41 -9.08 -2.60
C THR A 249 -6.19 -9.65 -3.32
N TYR A 250 -6.37 -10.85 -3.88
CA TYR A 250 -5.24 -11.68 -4.31
C TYR A 250 -5.41 -12.19 -5.73
N TYR A 251 -4.29 -12.39 -6.42
CA TYR A 251 -4.17 -13.36 -7.50
C TYR A 251 -3.43 -14.61 -7.04
N GLN A 252 -3.81 -15.77 -7.55
CA GLN A 252 -3.03 -17.00 -7.46
C GLN A 252 -2.03 -17.02 -8.61
N ILE A 253 -0.74 -17.13 -8.29
CA ILE A 253 0.34 -17.20 -9.29
C ILE A 253 1.29 -18.31 -8.83
N GLY A 254 1.44 -19.34 -9.66
CA GLY A 254 2.04 -20.61 -9.23
C GLY A 254 1.35 -21.15 -7.97
N ASP A 255 2.16 -21.56 -7.01
CA ASP A 255 1.71 -22.17 -5.75
C ASP A 255 1.37 -21.12 -4.65
N HIS A 256 1.38 -19.83 -4.97
CA HIS A 256 1.20 -18.77 -3.97
C HIS A 256 0.15 -17.71 -4.34
N LYS A 257 -0.46 -17.11 -3.30
CA LYS A 257 -1.33 -15.93 -3.41
C LYS A 257 -0.49 -14.66 -3.33
N TYR A 258 -0.80 -13.69 -4.18
CA TYR A 258 -0.14 -12.38 -4.21
C TYR A 258 -1.19 -11.27 -4.11
N ALA A 259 -1.06 -10.43 -3.10
CA ALA A 259 -1.75 -9.13 -3.03
C ALA A 259 -0.87 -8.02 -3.59
N LEU A 260 -1.45 -6.88 -3.95
CA LEU A 260 -0.68 -5.75 -4.50
C LEU A 260 0.45 -5.29 -3.57
N HIS A 261 0.21 -5.25 -2.25
CA HIS A 261 1.30 -4.90 -1.30
C HIS A 261 2.46 -5.90 -1.34
N SER A 262 2.17 -7.19 -1.56
CA SER A 262 3.19 -8.23 -1.60
C SER A 262 3.99 -8.19 -2.90
N VAL A 263 3.35 -7.81 -4.01
CA VAL A 263 4.05 -7.55 -5.28
C VAL A 263 4.94 -6.32 -5.15
N MET A 264 4.39 -5.19 -4.72
CA MET A 264 5.14 -3.94 -4.58
C MET A 264 6.27 -4.05 -3.55
N ASN A 265 5.92 -4.29 -2.28
CA ASN A 265 6.90 -4.22 -1.19
C ASN A 265 7.75 -5.49 -1.10
N GLY A 266 7.14 -6.65 -1.37
CA GLY A 266 7.79 -7.95 -1.28
C GLY A 266 8.70 -8.26 -2.45
N ILE A 267 8.21 -8.06 -3.68
CA ILE A 267 8.94 -8.41 -4.91
C ILE A 267 9.72 -7.20 -5.42
N LEU A 268 9.02 -6.18 -5.91
CA LEU A 268 9.58 -5.06 -6.68
C LEU A 268 10.51 -4.16 -5.85
N ARG A 269 10.25 -4.03 -4.55
CA ARG A 269 11.09 -3.25 -3.62
C ARG A 269 12.11 -4.11 -2.85
N GLY A 270 12.33 -5.37 -3.23
CA GLY A 270 13.30 -6.24 -2.57
C GLY A 270 12.95 -6.54 -1.11
N ASN A 271 11.68 -6.87 -0.85
CA ASN A 271 11.15 -7.17 0.48
C ASN A 271 11.39 -6.06 1.52
N ARG A 272 11.23 -4.80 1.13
CA ARG A 272 11.25 -3.63 2.03
C ARG A 272 9.94 -3.50 2.80
N LYS A 273 9.96 -2.76 3.91
CA LYS A 273 8.74 -2.40 4.65
C LYS A 273 7.94 -1.37 3.83
N GLY A 274 6.63 -1.52 3.79
CA GLY A 274 5.73 -0.53 3.20
C GLY A 274 5.59 0.72 4.08
N PRO A 275 5.13 1.85 3.54
CA PRO A 275 4.84 3.04 4.33
C PRO A 275 3.79 2.73 5.41
N GLY A 276 4.13 3.00 6.68
CA GLY A 276 3.25 2.72 7.82
C GLY A 276 2.96 1.22 8.05
N MET A 277 3.86 0.33 7.59
CA MET A 277 3.83 -1.11 7.90
C MET A 277 4.91 -1.45 8.92
N LEU A 278 4.59 -2.30 9.89
CA LEU A 278 5.54 -2.73 10.91
C LEU A 278 6.46 -3.84 10.40
N TRP A 279 6.01 -4.63 9.43
CA TRP A 279 6.73 -5.80 8.88
C TRP A 279 7.05 -5.65 7.41
N LYS A 280 8.05 -6.42 6.99
CA LYS A 280 8.28 -6.72 5.59
C LYS A 280 7.07 -7.50 5.02
N ALA A 281 6.90 -7.47 3.71
CA ALA A 281 5.83 -8.22 3.07
C ALA A 281 6.01 -9.74 3.26
N PHE A 282 7.26 -10.21 3.19
CA PHE A 282 7.62 -11.62 3.31
C PHE A 282 8.51 -11.89 4.54
N GLY A 283 8.17 -12.94 5.28
CA GLY A 283 8.98 -13.45 6.40
C GLY A 283 10.16 -14.31 5.93
N LYS A 284 11.06 -14.69 6.85
CA LYS A 284 12.27 -15.48 6.55
C LYS A 284 11.98 -16.86 5.93
N HIS A 285 10.79 -17.41 6.15
CA HIS A 285 10.38 -18.74 5.67
C HIS A 285 9.29 -18.65 4.60
N ASP A 286 9.03 -17.46 4.06
CA ASP A 286 8.05 -17.28 2.99
C ASP A 286 8.67 -17.77 1.66
N GLY A 287 8.03 -18.74 1.01
CA GLY A 287 8.51 -19.31 -0.25
C GLY A 287 8.64 -18.30 -1.39
N ARG A 288 7.90 -17.19 -1.31
CA ARG A 288 7.95 -16.11 -2.31
C ARG A 288 9.22 -15.25 -2.20
N LEU A 289 9.96 -15.35 -1.10
CA LEU A 289 11.15 -14.51 -0.87
C LEU A 289 12.22 -14.71 -1.95
N VAL A 290 12.31 -15.90 -2.54
CA VAL A 290 13.25 -16.21 -3.64
C VAL A 290 13.02 -15.35 -4.89
N LEU A 291 11.81 -14.81 -5.05
CA LEU A 291 11.43 -14.01 -6.21
C LEU A 291 11.70 -12.51 -6.01
N ALA A 292 12.03 -12.08 -4.79
CA ALA A 292 12.29 -10.69 -4.48
C ALA A 292 13.48 -10.15 -5.29
N LEU A 293 13.39 -8.91 -5.74
CA LEU A 293 14.51 -8.27 -6.40
C LEU A 293 15.69 -8.15 -5.43
N PRO A 294 16.94 -8.33 -5.90
CA PRO A 294 18.12 -8.24 -5.04
C PRO A 294 18.30 -6.84 -4.45
N GLN A 295 17.86 -5.82 -5.17
CA GLN A 295 17.82 -4.43 -4.73
C GLN A 295 16.48 -3.81 -5.10
N CYS A 296 16.09 -2.75 -4.39
CA CYS A 296 14.90 -1.98 -4.73
C CYS A 296 15.15 -1.21 -6.03
N GLU A 297 14.25 -1.32 -6.99
CA GLU A 297 14.27 -0.56 -8.23
C GLU A 297 13.34 0.67 -8.09
N PRO A 298 13.86 1.90 -7.89
CA PRO A 298 13.02 3.08 -7.59
C PRO A 298 12.09 3.46 -8.75
N LEU A 299 12.45 3.10 -9.99
CA LEU A 299 11.64 3.39 -11.16
C LEU A 299 10.26 2.71 -11.14
N VAL A 300 10.09 1.63 -10.36
CA VAL A 300 8.79 0.94 -10.27
C VAL A 300 7.67 1.83 -9.72
N HIS A 301 8.01 2.84 -8.91
CA HIS A 301 7.05 3.82 -8.39
C HIS A 301 6.41 4.69 -9.48
N PHE A 302 7.05 4.77 -10.65
CA PHE A 302 6.56 5.48 -11.82
C PHE A 302 5.96 4.54 -12.85
N ALA A 303 6.00 3.23 -12.62
CA ALA A 303 5.50 2.22 -13.54
C ALA A 303 4.19 1.58 -13.10
N VAL A 304 3.93 1.62 -11.79
CA VAL A 304 2.73 1.06 -11.19
C VAL A 304 1.66 2.11 -10.93
N ILE A 305 0.41 1.75 -11.18
CA ILE A 305 -0.73 2.65 -10.97
C ILE A 305 -1.15 2.69 -9.50
N THR A 306 -1.65 3.83 -9.04
CA THR A 306 -2.17 3.97 -7.66
C THR A 306 -3.70 3.91 -7.60
N GLY A 307 -4.37 3.89 -8.77
CA GLY A 307 -5.82 4.03 -8.85
C GLY A 307 -6.29 5.41 -8.37
N SER A 308 -5.47 6.44 -8.59
CA SER A 308 -5.76 7.84 -8.24
C SER A 308 -5.40 8.78 -9.39
N LYS A 309 -5.88 10.03 -9.37
CA LYS A 309 -5.54 11.06 -10.37
C LYS A 309 -4.07 11.43 -10.44
N THR A 310 -3.27 11.04 -9.44
CA THR A 310 -1.81 11.21 -9.44
C THR A 310 -1.10 9.97 -10.00
N THR A 311 -1.78 9.11 -10.76
CA THR A 311 -1.18 7.95 -11.42
C THR A 311 -0.21 8.34 -12.55
N PRO A 312 0.98 7.69 -12.64
CA PRO A 312 1.84 7.74 -13.83
C PRO A 312 1.13 7.19 -15.09
N PRO A 313 1.56 7.52 -16.32
CA PRO A 313 0.99 6.90 -17.52
C PRO A 313 1.10 5.39 -17.46
N LEU A 314 0.02 4.69 -17.79
CA LEU A 314 0.01 3.25 -17.90
C LEU A 314 0.59 2.81 -19.25
N ARG A 315 1.37 1.73 -19.23
CA ARG A 315 1.87 1.08 -20.44
C ARG A 315 2.13 -0.39 -20.17
N VAL A 316 2.31 -1.16 -21.24
CA VAL A 316 2.82 -2.52 -21.17
C VAL A 316 4.34 -2.48 -21.14
N TYR A 317 4.93 -3.30 -20.27
CA TYR A 317 6.37 -3.40 -20.10
C TYR A 317 6.91 -4.72 -20.67
N SER A 318 8.03 -4.64 -21.39
CA SER A 318 8.71 -5.78 -21.99
C SER A 318 9.99 -6.12 -21.23
N SER A 319 10.28 -7.40 -20.99
CA SER A 319 11.51 -7.82 -20.32
C SER A 319 12.77 -7.35 -21.09
N LYS A 320 12.71 -7.35 -22.42
CA LYS A 320 13.81 -6.94 -23.30
C LYS A 320 14.24 -5.48 -23.12
N ASN A 321 13.32 -4.57 -22.77
CA ASN A 321 13.62 -3.14 -22.68
C ASN A 321 13.21 -2.52 -21.33
N ILE A 322 13.02 -3.35 -20.29
CA ILE A 322 12.33 -2.96 -19.06
C ILE A 322 12.89 -1.68 -18.44
N TYR A 323 14.21 -1.57 -18.22
CA TYR A 323 14.81 -0.38 -17.59
C TYR A 323 14.65 0.89 -18.42
N ARG A 324 14.75 0.79 -19.76
CA ARG A 324 14.52 1.93 -20.65
C ARG A 324 13.07 2.39 -20.54
N GLU A 325 12.12 1.47 -20.66
CA GLU A 325 10.69 1.77 -20.59
C GLU A 325 10.27 2.36 -19.23
N LEU A 326 10.86 1.85 -18.14
CA LEU A 326 10.70 2.35 -16.78
C LEU A 326 11.24 3.79 -16.65
N ARG A 327 12.47 4.04 -17.14
CA ARG A 327 13.12 5.36 -17.12
C ARG A 327 12.34 6.38 -17.95
N ASP A 328 11.91 6.01 -19.16
CA ASP A 328 11.10 6.86 -20.03
C ASP A 328 9.79 7.28 -19.34
N ASN A 329 9.13 6.34 -18.63
CA ASN A 329 7.89 6.64 -17.93
C ASN A 329 8.11 7.51 -16.68
N ALA A 330 9.23 7.33 -15.97
CA ALA A 330 9.62 8.19 -14.87
C ALA A 330 9.91 9.62 -15.35
N LYS A 331 10.72 9.77 -16.40
CA LYS A 331 11.02 11.07 -17.04
C LYS A 331 9.75 11.77 -17.50
N SER A 332 8.89 11.09 -18.25
CA SER A 332 7.62 11.69 -18.72
C SER A 332 6.72 12.11 -17.55
N THR A 333 6.71 11.35 -16.46
CA THR A 333 5.91 11.66 -15.26
C THR A 333 6.45 12.85 -14.48
N LEU A 334 7.77 13.00 -14.35
CA LEU A 334 8.41 14.12 -13.67
C LEU A 334 8.24 15.43 -14.44
N LEU A 335 8.29 15.36 -15.77
CA LEU A 335 8.14 16.53 -16.63
C LEU A 335 6.68 16.96 -16.77
N PHE A 336 5.74 16.00 -16.78
CA PHE A 336 4.32 16.25 -17.01
C PHE A 336 3.63 16.95 -15.82
N GLY A 337 3.22 18.20 -16.04
CA GLY A 337 2.51 19.01 -15.05
C GLY A 337 3.30 19.19 -13.75
N ASP A 338 2.58 19.46 -12.66
CA ASP A 338 3.18 19.85 -11.37
C ASP A 338 2.84 18.86 -10.24
N LYS A 339 2.48 17.62 -10.57
CA LYS A 339 2.05 16.61 -9.58
C LYS A 339 3.20 15.84 -8.93
N TYR A 340 4.32 15.72 -9.63
CA TYR A 340 5.49 14.95 -9.18
C TYR A 340 6.71 15.83 -8.91
N LEU A 341 6.91 16.87 -9.72
CA LEU A 341 8.01 17.83 -9.60
C LEU A 341 7.54 19.21 -10.04
N ARG A 342 7.64 20.19 -9.14
CA ARG A 342 7.47 21.62 -9.44
C ARG A 342 8.60 22.41 -8.80
N VAL A 343 9.23 23.29 -9.57
CA VAL A 343 10.38 24.09 -9.13
C VAL A 343 9.96 25.55 -9.05
N ASP A 344 9.95 26.13 -7.85
CA ASP A 344 9.68 27.55 -7.62
C ASP A 344 11.00 28.28 -7.34
N ILE A 345 11.59 28.85 -8.39
CA ILE A 345 12.83 29.64 -8.29
C ILE A 345 12.63 30.89 -7.43
N LYS A 346 11.46 31.53 -7.47
CA LYS A 346 11.27 32.81 -6.77
C LYS A 346 11.31 32.64 -5.26
N LYS A 347 10.89 31.47 -4.77
CA LYS A 347 10.88 31.12 -3.35
C LYS A 347 12.02 30.18 -2.95
N ASN A 348 12.86 29.76 -3.89
CA ASN A 348 13.85 28.70 -3.67
C ASN A 348 13.21 27.42 -3.09
N VAL A 349 12.07 26.97 -3.64
CA VAL A 349 11.36 25.77 -3.17
C VAL A 349 11.28 24.71 -4.27
N ILE A 350 11.69 23.49 -3.94
CA ILE A 350 11.48 22.30 -4.76
C ILE A 350 10.29 21.53 -4.18
N HIS A 351 9.20 21.44 -4.94
CA HIS A 351 8.01 20.68 -4.55
C HIS A 351 8.06 19.28 -5.16
N LEU A 352 8.04 18.25 -4.31
CA LEU A 352 8.06 16.84 -4.70
C LEU A 352 6.72 16.16 -4.42
N GLY A 353 6.34 15.20 -5.27
CA GLY A 353 5.15 14.37 -5.03
C GLY A 353 5.26 13.53 -3.74
N LYS A 354 4.13 13.19 -3.09
CA LYS A 354 4.14 12.37 -1.85
C LYS A 354 4.80 11.00 -2.01
N THR A 355 4.90 10.47 -3.22
CA THR A 355 5.64 9.23 -3.50
C THR A 355 7.07 9.30 -2.95
N PHE A 356 7.77 10.42 -3.17
CA PHE A 356 9.10 10.67 -2.62
C PHE A 356 9.12 10.72 -1.09
N LYS A 357 8.06 11.25 -0.47
CA LYS A 357 7.93 11.27 1.00
C LYS A 357 7.75 9.86 1.56
N TRP A 358 6.81 9.09 1.01
CA TRP A 358 6.45 7.77 1.53
C TRP A 358 7.53 6.72 1.31
N TYR A 359 8.28 6.85 0.21
CA TYR A 359 9.30 5.90 -0.21
C TYR A 359 10.69 6.53 -0.23
N CYS A 360 10.97 7.47 0.69
CA CYS A 360 12.24 8.22 0.74
C CYS A 360 13.48 7.31 0.72
N GLU A 361 13.43 6.19 1.45
CA GLU A 361 14.50 5.17 1.49
C GLU A 361 14.80 4.52 0.13
N ASP A 362 13.83 4.49 -0.78
CA ASP A 362 14.03 3.94 -2.12
C ASP A 362 14.78 4.93 -3.02
N PHE A 363 14.72 6.22 -2.70
CA PHE A 363 15.40 7.30 -3.42
C PHE A 363 16.64 7.81 -2.69
N GLY A 364 17.29 6.95 -1.90
CA GLY A 364 18.54 7.25 -1.21
C GLY A 364 18.41 7.78 0.23
N GLY A 365 17.19 8.01 0.73
CA GLY A 365 16.92 8.29 2.14
C GLY A 365 17.08 9.75 2.58
N THR A 366 17.54 10.65 1.71
CA THR A 366 17.65 12.09 2.00
C THR A 366 17.07 12.95 0.89
N LYS A 367 16.76 14.21 1.19
CA LYS A 367 16.22 15.18 0.22
C LYS A 367 17.20 15.43 -0.93
N GLU A 368 18.47 15.51 -0.60
CA GLU A 368 19.57 15.76 -1.54
C GLU A 368 19.69 14.58 -2.50
N LYS A 369 19.70 13.34 -1.99
CA LYS A 369 19.75 12.13 -2.81
C LYS A 369 18.50 11.94 -3.68
N MET A 370 17.33 12.33 -3.17
CA MET A 370 16.10 12.36 -3.98
C MET A 370 16.23 13.30 -5.17
N ILE A 371 16.74 14.52 -4.95
CA ILE A 371 16.92 15.51 -6.02
C ILE A 371 18.01 15.04 -6.99
N GLN A 372 19.12 14.49 -6.48
CA GLN A 372 20.18 13.90 -7.31
C GLN A 372 19.60 12.79 -8.21
N TRP A 373 18.79 11.89 -7.66
CA TRP A 373 18.13 10.85 -8.44
C TRP A 373 17.23 11.44 -9.53
N ILE A 374 16.44 12.48 -9.23
CA ILE A 374 15.61 13.17 -10.23
C ILE A 374 16.47 13.78 -11.35
N LEU A 375 17.57 14.45 -10.99
CA LEU A 375 18.51 15.02 -11.95
C LEU A 375 19.14 13.94 -12.84
N GLU A 376 19.47 12.78 -12.25
CA GLU A 376 19.95 11.63 -12.99
C GLU A 376 18.89 11.06 -13.95
N ILE A 377 17.59 11.09 -13.63
CA ILE A 377 16.52 10.68 -14.57
C ILE A 377 16.33 11.70 -15.71
N LEU A 378 16.60 12.98 -15.45
CA LEU A 378 16.45 14.09 -16.39
C LEU A 378 17.78 14.49 -17.06
N ASP A 379 18.79 13.63 -17.03
CA ASP A 379 20.16 13.94 -17.46
C ASP A 379 20.24 14.46 -18.92
N ASP A 380 19.47 13.85 -19.80
CA ASP A 380 19.34 14.17 -21.23
C ASP A 380 18.18 15.13 -21.55
N ASP A 381 17.50 15.69 -20.54
CA ASP A 381 16.44 16.69 -20.72
C ASP A 381 17.04 18.11 -20.81
N ASP A 382 16.42 18.98 -21.61
CA ASP A 382 16.88 20.36 -21.83
C ASP A 382 15.82 21.40 -21.42
N SER A 383 14.80 20.98 -20.65
CA SER A 383 13.71 21.86 -20.25
C SER A 383 14.13 22.88 -19.18
N ASP A 384 13.44 24.02 -19.13
CA ASP A 384 13.60 25.00 -18.04
C ASP A 384 13.39 24.35 -16.67
N LYS A 385 12.51 23.35 -16.56
CA LYS A 385 12.22 22.65 -15.30
C LYS A 385 13.47 21.96 -14.75
N LYS A 386 14.23 21.25 -15.61
CA LYS A 386 15.50 20.63 -15.21
C LYS A 386 16.56 21.69 -14.87
N HIS A 387 16.78 22.67 -15.74
CA HIS A 387 17.76 23.74 -15.51
C HIS A 387 17.51 24.49 -14.19
N ASN A 388 16.24 24.76 -13.89
CA ASN A 388 15.84 25.40 -12.64
C ASN A 388 16.11 24.50 -11.42
N LEU A 389 15.86 23.19 -11.55
CA LEU A 389 16.17 22.20 -10.51
C LEU A 389 17.67 22.12 -10.24
N GLU A 390 18.49 22.01 -11.30
CA GLU A 390 19.96 22.00 -11.22
C GLU A 390 20.46 23.26 -10.53
N ARG A 391 19.97 24.43 -10.96
CA ARG A 391 20.35 25.70 -10.35
C ARG A 391 20.11 25.71 -8.85
N LEU A 392 18.90 25.36 -8.39
CA LEU A 392 18.62 25.30 -6.95
C LEU A 392 19.52 24.27 -6.26
N TYR A 393 19.64 23.07 -6.82
CA TYR A 393 20.45 21.99 -6.25
C TYR A 393 21.91 22.41 -6.03
N PHE A 394 22.56 23.01 -7.04
CA PHE A 394 23.96 23.44 -6.95
C PHE A 394 24.17 24.67 -6.07
N THR A 395 23.18 25.55 -5.94
CA THR A 395 23.27 26.67 -5.00
C THR A 395 23.19 26.21 -3.54
N GLY A 396 22.55 25.07 -3.27
CA GLY A 396 22.32 24.57 -1.91
C GLY A 396 21.31 25.39 -1.08
N ASP A 397 20.88 26.54 -1.58
CA ASP A 397 19.90 27.42 -0.95
C ASP A 397 18.51 27.10 -1.49
N TYR A 398 17.90 26.04 -0.94
CA TYR A 398 16.53 25.65 -1.25
C TYR A 398 15.87 24.93 -0.08
N SER A 399 14.54 24.94 -0.08
CA SER A 399 13.73 24.06 0.77
C SER A 399 12.97 23.04 -0.06
N VAL A 400 12.61 21.91 0.55
CA VAL A 400 11.81 20.86 -0.09
C VAL A 400 10.47 20.75 0.61
N GLU A 401 9.42 20.91 -0.18
CA GLU A 401 8.03 20.75 0.22
C GLU A 401 7.36 19.61 -0.54
N TYR A 402 6.24 19.09 -0.03
CA TYR A 402 5.54 17.99 -0.67
C TYR A 402 4.16 18.39 -1.19
N ILE A 403 3.95 18.14 -2.48
CA ILE A 403 2.68 18.39 -3.18
C ILE A 403 1.59 17.50 -2.55
N PRO A 404 0.40 18.03 -2.21
CA PRO A 404 -0.71 17.22 -1.75
C PRO A 404 -1.06 16.10 -2.74
N PHE A 405 -1.35 14.90 -2.23
CA PHE A 405 -1.69 13.76 -3.08
C PHE A 405 -3.18 13.70 -3.33
N ASP A 406 -3.58 13.80 -4.59
CA ASP A 406 -4.98 13.68 -5.00
C ASP A 406 -5.42 12.22 -5.03
N TRP A 407 -6.13 11.81 -3.98
CA TRP A 407 -6.66 10.45 -3.83
C TRP A 407 -7.90 10.15 -4.67
N SER A 408 -8.47 11.14 -5.38
CA SER A 408 -9.63 10.93 -6.23
C SER A 408 -9.32 9.93 -7.35
N THR A 409 -10.33 9.16 -7.76
CA THR A 409 -10.17 8.08 -8.74
C THR A 409 -9.70 8.60 -10.11
N ASN A 410 -8.86 7.82 -10.80
CA ASN A 410 -8.57 8.01 -12.23
C ASN A 410 -9.54 7.24 -13.15
N GLY A 411 -10.58 6.62 -12.58
CA GLY A 411 -11.60 5.91 -13.33
C GLY A 411 -12.69 6.84 -13.88
N LYS A 412 -13.00 6.72 -15.17
CA LYS A 412 -14.17 7.31 -15.84
C LYS A 412 -15.30 6.27 -15.94
N GLY A 413 -16.55 6.73 -15.87
CA GLY A 413 -17.73 5.89 -16.14
C GLY A 413 -18.27 5.05 -14.98
N HIS A 414 -17.79 5.25 -13.74
CA HIS A 414 -18.55 4.80 -12.57
C HIS A 414 -19.77 5.72 -12.42
N ASN A 415 -20.97 5.19 -12.62
CA ASN A 415 -22.20 5.85 -12.20
C ASN A 415 -22.11 6.10 -10.68
N SER A 416 -21.64 7.26 -10.27
CA SER A 416 -21.83 7.75 -8.92
C SER A 416 -23.34 7.86 -8.71
N LYS A 417 -23.87 7.07 -7.78
CA LYS A 417 -25.27 7.21 -7.36
C LYS A 417 -25.54 8.58 -6.70
N ASP A 418 -24.50 9.40 -6.50
CA ASP A 418 -24.58 10.72 -5.89
C ASP A 418 -24.79 11.87 -6.89
N GLY A 419 -24.75 11.61 -8.21
CA GLY A 419 -24.99 12.63 -9.23
C GLY A 419 -26.45 13.08 -9.41
N LYS A 420 -27.41 12.44 -8.72
CA LYS A 420 -28.85 12.74 -8.87
C LYS A 420 -29.38 13.83 -7.92
N LEU A 421 -28.64 14.18 -6.86
CA LEU A 421 -29.09 15.17 -5.88
C LEU A 421 -28.70 16.62 -6.21
N GLU A 422 -27.71 16.85 -7.09
CA GLU A 422 -27.36 18.21 -7.53
C GLU A 422 -28.13 18.66 -8.79
N SER A 423 -28.62 17.74 -9.62
CA SER A 423 -29.42 18.08 -10.81
C SER A 423 -30.86 18.47 -10.48
N GLU A 424 -31.42 18.01 -9.35
CA GLU A 424 -32.79 18.34 -8.92
C GLU A 424 -32.86 19.66 -8.12
N LYS A 425 -31.74 20.19 -7.61
CA LYS A 425 -31.72 21.52 -6.98
C LYS A 425 -31.61 22.68 -7.96
N LYS A 426 -31.07 22.46 -9.17
CA LYS A 426 -30.97 23.50 -10.20
C LYS A 426 -32.20 23.64 -11.09
N THR A 427 -33.17 22.74 -10.98
CA THR A 427 -34.41 22.75 -11.79
C THR A 427 -35.63 23.33 -11.09
N ASN A 428 -35.53 23.72 -9.80
CA ASN A 428 -36.61 24.36 -9.03
C ASN A 428 -36.34 25.84 -8.68
N SER A 429 -35.47 26.52 -9.43
CA SER A 429 -35.28 27.97 -9.32
C SER A 429 -35.25 28.61 -10.70
N LEU A 430 -36.41 28.65 -11.36
CA LEU A 430 -36.74 29.58 -12.43
C LEU A 430 -38.22 29.96 -12.34
#